data_AF-A0A9Q1HCK7-F1
#
_entry.id   AF-A0A9Q1HCK7-F1
#
_cell.length_a   1.000
_cell.length_b   1.000
_cell.length_c   1.000
_cell.angle_alpha   90.00
_cell.angle_beta   90.00
_cell.angle_gamma   90.00
#
_symmetry.space_group_name_H-M   'P 1'
#
loop_
_entity.id
_entity.type
_entity.pdbx_description
1 polymer ?
#
loop_
_entity_poly.entity_id
_entity_poly.type
_entity_poly.pdbx_seq_one_letter_code
_entity_poly.pdbx_strand_id
1 'polypeptide(L)'
;MIIQQVTRKCHASSSLTKVEEVCQGQQSCSILASNSVFGDPCVGTYKYLKVEYECVQKLAKIVCEHSTLSLRCEGNTDIYILSASYGRNVGTSICQGGTNVVTRKCHASSSLTKVEEACQGQQSCSILASNSVFGDPCVGTYKYLKVEYECELFIFVLHYPHLKLPCS
;
A
#
# COMPACT_ATOMS: atom_id res chain seq x y z
N MET A 1 29.37 -15.93 43.97
CA MET A 1 29.84 -15.87 42.57
C MET A 1 28.60 -15.79 41.69
N ILE A 2 28.24 -14.57 41.30
CA ILE A 2 27.06 -14.30 40.47
C ILE A 2 27.46 -14.66 39.04
N ILE A 3 26.94 -15.76 38.50
CA ILE A 3 27.15 -16.08 37.08
C ILE A 3 26.29 -15.09 36.29
N GLN A 4 26.98 -14.20 35.58
CA GLN A 4 26.37 -13.25 34.65
C GLN A 4 25.47 -13.99 33.66
N GLN A 5 24.23 -13.50 33.50
CA GLN A 5 23.40 -13.85 32.35
C GLN A 5 24.12 -13.42 31.07
N VAL A 6 24.68 -14.36 30.32
CA VAL A 6 25.14 -14.10 28.95
C VAL A 6 23.89 -13.94 28.09
N THR A 7 23.45 -12.70 27.88
CA THR A 7 22.46 -12.40 26.85
C THR A 7 23.12 -12.57 25.48
N ARG A 8 23.18 -13.81 24.96
CA ARG A 8 23.60 -14.03 23.56
C ARG A 8 22.52 -13.48 22.62
N LYS A 9 22.56 -12.18 22.36
CA LYS A 9 21.77 -11.54 21.31
C LYS A 9 22.30 -12.02 19.95
N CYS A 10 21.78 -13.13 19.46
CA CYS A 10 22.03 -13.59 18.09
C CYS A 10 20.94 -13.03 17.17
N HIS A 11 21.26 -11.92 16.50
CA HIS A 11 20.32 -11.24 15.63
C HIS A 11 21.06 -10.73 14.38
N ALA A 12 20.61 -11.17 13.20
CA ALA A 12 21.07 -10.58 11.94
C ALA A 12 20.29 -9.30 11.68
N SER A 13 20.96 -8.15 11.69
CA SER A 13 20.34 -6.84 11.45
C SER A 13 19.72 -6.70 10.06
N SER A 14 20.17 -7.49 9.08
CA SER A 14 19.66 -7.53 7.71
C SER A 14 18.41 -8.40 7.53
N SER A 15 17.95 -9.09 8.58
CA SER A 15 16.86 -10.07 8.47
C SER A 15 15.58 -9.46 7.89
N LEU A 16 15.18 -8.29 8.37
CA LEU A 16 13.97 -7.62 7.90
C LEU A 16 14.06 -7.27 6.41
N THR A 17 15.12 -6.56 6.01
CA THR A 17 15.33 -6.16 4.61
C THR A 17 15.36 -7.36 3.66
N LYS A 18 16.00 -8.46 4.06
CA LYS A 18 16.06 -9.69 3.25
C LYS A 18 14.70 -10.36 3.09
N VAL A 19 13.87 -10.34 4.13
CA VAL A 19 12.50 -10.86 4.06
C VAL A 19 11.62 -9.93 3.21
N GLU A 20 11.75 -8.61 3.35
CA GLU A 20 11.01 -7.62 2.55
C GLU A 20 11.33 -7.75 1.05
N GLU A 21 12.61 -7.87 0.69
CA GLU A 21 13.05 -8.06 -0.71
C GLU A 21 12.36 -9.26 -1.39
N VAL A 22 12.06 -10.32 -0.64
CA VAL A 22 11.49 -11.56 -1.19
C VAL A 22 9.97 -11.58 -1.08
N CYS A 23 9.42 -11.09 0.03
CA CYS A 23 8.02 -11.34 0.39
C CYS A 23 7.12 -10.12 0.26
N GLN A 24 7.63 -8.89 0.35
CA GLN A 24 6.79 -7.69 0.41
C GLN A 24 5.86 -7.61 -0.81
N GLY A 25 4.56 -7.47 -0.55
CA GLY A 25 3.56 -7.37 -1.61
C GLY A 25 3.29 -8.67 -2.39
N GLN A 26 3.84 -9.82 -1.98
CA GLN A 26 3.52 -11.13 -2.56
C GLN A 26 2.46 -11.86 -1.73
N GLN A 27 1.48 -12.46 -2.40
CA GLN A 27 0.45 -13.29 -1.74
C GLN A 27 1.04 -14.56 -1.11
N SER A 28 2.19 -15.01 -1.62
CA SER A 28 2.94 -16.15 -1.09
C SER A 28 4.41 -15.98 -1.45
N CYS A 29 5.30 -16.32 -0.54
CA CYS A 29 6.75 -16.29 -0.76
C CYS A 29 7.43 -17.46 -0.04
N SER A 30 8.68 -17.74 -0.39
CA SER A 30 9.50 -18.74 0.30
C SER A 30 10.93 -18.23 0.40
N ILE A 31 11.48 -18.25 1.61
CA ILE A 31 12.83 -17.77 1.91
C ILE A 31 13.60 -18.83 2.68
N LEU A 32 14.86 -19.07 2.29
CA LEU A 32 15.71 -20.06 2.92
C LEU A 32 16.41 -19.45 4.15
N ALA A 33 16.09 -19.94 5.35
CA ALA A 33 16.75 -19.56 6.60
C ALA A 33 18.19 -20.12 6.67
N SER A 34 19.14 -19.42 6.03
CA SER A 34 20.51 -19.89 5.87
C SER A 34 21.55 -18.76 5.94
N ASN A 35 22.80 -19.13 6.22
CA ASN A 35 23.92 -18.19 6.26
C ASN A 35 24.21 -17.51 4.90
N SER A 36 23.85 -18.14 3.78
CA SER A 36 24.02 -17.55 2.46
C SER A 36 23.04 -16.40 2.19
N VAL A 37 21.86 -16.43 2.83
CA VAL A 37 20.83 -15.39 2.69
C VAL A 37 21.01 -14.29 3.74
N PHE A 38 21.25 -14.67 5.00
CA PHE A 38 21.23 -13.75 6.14
C PHE A 38 22.61 -13.46 6.75
N GLY A 39 23.68 -14.09 6.25
CA GLY A 39 24.98 -14.11 6.93
C GLY A 39 24.96 -14.98 8.19
N ASP A 40 26.09 -15.04 8.90
CA ASP A 40 26.16 -15.72 10.20
C ASP A 40 26.24 -14.70 11.36
N PRO A 41 25.11 -14.38 12.01
CA PRO A 41 25.09 -13.42 13.12
C PRO A 41 25.71 -13.96 14.42
N CYS A 42 25.93 -15.27 14.54
CA CYS A 42 26.49 -15.88 15.75
C CYS A 42 27.06 -17.28 15.46
N VAL A 43 28.32 -17.32 15.04
CA VAL A 43 29.03 -18.57 14.68
C VAL A 43 28.97 -19.59 15.82
N GLY A 44 28.75 -20.86 15.46
CA GLY A 44 28.67 -21.98 16.42
C GLY A 44 27.36 -22.07 17.20
N THR A 45 26.36 -21.24 16.88
CA THR A 45 25.02 -21.30 17.46
C THR A 45 24.02 -21.71 16.38
N TYR A 46 23.10 -22.62 16.72
CA TYR A 46 21.95 -22.95 15.87
C TYR A 46 21.01 -21.75 15.79
N LYS A 47 20.59 -21.41 14.57
CA LYS A 47 19.80 -20.22 14.26
C LYS A 47 18.42 -20.63 13.76
N TYR A 48 17.47 -19.71 13.84
CA TYR A 48 16.14 -19.83 13.25
C TYR A 48 15.71 -18.48 12.69
N LEU A 49 14.84 -18.49 11.70
CA LEU A 49 14.19 -17.29 11.18
C LEU A 49 12.78 -17.20 11.78
N LYS A 50 12.49 -16.10 12.47
CA LYS A 50 11.15 -15.76 12.93
C LYS A 50 10.65 -14.60 12.10
N VAL A 51 9.50 -14.75 11.45
CA VAL A 51 8.84 -13.71 10.67
C VAL A 51 7.49 -13.43 11.28
N GLU A 52 7.20 -12.16 11.50
CA GLU A 52 5.87 -11.67 11.88
C GLU A 52 5.39 -10.78 10.73
N TYR A 53 4.23 -11.13 10.18
CA TYR A 53 3.65 -10.47 9.03
C TYR A 53 2.16 -10.22 9.25
N GLU A 54 1.65 -9.23 8.55
CA GLU A 54 0.22 -8.94 8.47
C GLU A 54 -0.25 -9.10 7.03
N CYS A 55 -1.38 -9.78 6.86
CA CYS A 55 -2.06 -9.81 5.58
C CYS A 55 -2.98 -8.58 5.50
N VAL A 56 -2.79 -7.75 4.47
CA VAL A 56 -3.52 -6.51 4.28
C VAL A 56 -4.49 -6.64 3.10
N GLN A 57 -5.76 -6.27 3.36
CA GLN A 57 -6.80 -6.25 2.35
C GLN A 57 -6.70 -4.95 1.53
N LYS A 58 -6.33 -5.08 0.26
CA LYS A 58 -6.29 -3.95 -0.68
C LYS A 58 -7.66 -3.73 -1.30
N LEU A 59 -8.20 -2.54 -1.12
CA LEU A 59 -9.49 -2.11 -1.66
C LEU A 59 -9.26 -1.20 -2.87
N ALA A 60 -10.17 -1.26 -3.84
CA ALA A 60 -10.15 -0.39 -5.01
C ALA A 60 -11.53 0.20 -5.27
N LYS A 61 -11.59 1.52 -5.49
CA LYS A 61 -12.84 2.22 -5.82
C LYS A 61 -12.64 3.13 -7.02
N ILE A 62 -13.65 3.15 -7.90
CA ILE A 62 -13.67 3.97 -9.11
C ILE A 62 -14.95 4.80 -9.11
N VAL A 63 -14.83 6.09 -9.39
CA VAL A 63 -15.96 7.00 -9.66
C VAL A 63 -15.71 7.80 -10.92
N CYS A 64 -16.77 8.09 -11.66
CA CYS A 64 -16.66 8.83 -12.92
C CYS A 64 -16.44 10.33 -12.67
N GLU A 65 -15.91 11.04 -13.67
CA GLU A 65 -15.79 12.50 -13.61
C GLU A 65 -17.16 13.15 -13.30
N HIS A 66 -17.13 14.14 -12.42
CA HIS A 66 -18.27 14.80 -11.75
C HIS A 66 -18.97 14.00 -10.64
N SER A 67 -18.48 12.81 -10.31
CA SER A 67 -18.96 12.05 -9.15
C SER A 67 -18.05 12.26 -7.94
N THR A 68 -18.63 12.15 -6.74
CA THR A 68 -17.86 12.20 -5.48
C THR A 68 -17.41 10.79 -5.09
N LEU A 69 -16.11 10.61 -4.90
CA LEU A 69 -15.56 9.44 -4.25
C LEU A 69 -15.79 9.58 -2.75
N SER A 70 -16.33 8.54 -2.12
CA SER A 70 -16.38 8.44 -0.65
C SER A 70 -15.68 7.17 -0.21
N LEU A 71 -14.69 7.30 0.66
CA LEU A 71 -13.97 6.18 1.26
C LEU A 71 -14.32 6.11 2.75
N ARG A 72 -14.34 4.90 3.28
CA ARG A 72 -14.61 4.66 4.69
C ARG A 72 -13.93 3.37 5.13
N CYS A 73 -13.32 3.44 6.30
CA CYS A 73 -12.82 2.32 7.07
C CYS A 73 -13.70 2.17 8.32
N GLU A 74 -14.01 0.93 8.71
CA GLU A 74 -14.81 0.65 9.90
C GLU A 74 -13.91 0.38 11.11
N GLY A 75 -14.48 0.48 12.31
CA GLY A 75 -13.75 0.28 13.56
C GLY A 75 -12.72 1.39 13.81
N ASN A 76 -11.59 1.05 14.44
CA ASN A 76 -10.53 2.01 14.80
C ASN A 76 -9.41 2.07 13.74
N THR A 77 -9.76 1.88 12.46
CA THR A 77 -8.80 1.91 11.35
C THR A 77 -8.94 3.18 10.52
N ASP A 78 -7.82 3.65 9.98
CA ASP A 78 -7.71 4.84 9.15
C ASP A 78 -7.36 4.46 7.70
N ILE A 79 -7.77 5.32 6.77
CA ILE A 79 -7.49 5.16 5.35
C ILE A 79 -6.01 5.39 5.09
N TYR A 80 -5.37 4.41 4.45
CA TYR A 80 -4.02 4.52 3.89
C TYR A 80 -4.09 4.39 2.37
N ILE A 81 -3.73 5.46 1.67
CA ILE A 81 -3.79 5.52 0.19
C ILE A 81 -2.56 4.82 -0.39
N LEU A 82 -2.81 3.84 -1.26
CA LEU A 82 -1.76 3.09 -1.97
C LEU A 82 -1.46 3.68 -3.35
N SER A 83 -2.53 4.04 -4.07
CA SER A 83 -2.40 4.67 -5.39
C SER A 83 -3.66 5.46 -5.74
N ALA A 84 -3.52 6.51 -6.55
CA ALA A 84 -4.66 7.22 -7.12
C ALA A 84 -4.37 7.69 -8.54
N SER A 85 -5.40 7.71 -9.39
CA SER A 85 -5.32 8.12 -10.78
C SER A 85 -6.63 8.77 -11.22
N TYR A 86 -6.61 10.09 -11.43
CA TYR A 86 -7.64 10.82 -12.16
C TYR A 86 -7.26 10.89 -13.64
N GLY A 87 -8.11 10.35 -14.51
CA GLY A 87 -7.84 10.26 -15.94
C GLY A 87 -8.59 9.13 -16.62
N ARG A 88 -7.94 8.48 -17.58
CA ARG A 88 -8.45 7.28 -18.27
C ARG A 88 -7.27 6.44 -18.78
N ASN A 89 -7.08 5.27 -18.18
CA ASN A 89 -5.94 4.38 -18.39
C ASN A 89 -6.24 2.87 -18.27
N VAL A 90 -7.46 2.49 -17.86
CA VAL A 90 -7.87 1.12 -17.52
C VAL A 90 -9.31 0.92 -17.95
N GLY A 91 -9.61 -0.23 -18.55
CA GLY A 91 -10.98 -0.68 -18.84
C GLY A 91 -11.69 0.13 -19.93
N THR A 92 -12.34 -0.58 -20.86
CA THR A 92 -13.14 0.07 -21.93
C THR A 92 -14.58 0.34 -21.48
N SER A 93 -15.06 -0.42 -20.50
CA SER A 93 -16.42 -0.41 -19.98
C SER A 93 -16.59 0.42 -18.71
N ILE A 94 -15.56 1.16 -18.29
CA ILE A 94 -15.61 2.01 -17.09
C ILE A 94 -16.18 3.38 -17.47
N CYS A 95 -17.22 3.81 -16.75
CA CYS A 95 -17.90 5.09 -16.96
C CYS A 95 -18.47 5.24 -18.38
N GLN A 96 -19.26 4.24 -18.80
CA GLN A 96 -19.81 4.10 -20.16
C GLN A 96 -20.71 5.26 -20.62
N GLY A 97 -21.18 6.10 -19.71
CA GLY A 97 -21.96 7.30 -20.04
C GLY A 97 -21.15 8.42 -20.71
N GLY A 98 -19.81 8.36 -20.66
CA GLY A 98 -18.96 9.32 -21.38
C GLY A 98 -18.56 8.81 -22.75
N THR A 99 -19.19 9.30 -23.79
CA THR A 99 -18.92 8.94 -25.19
C THR A 99 -17.60 9.50 -25.72
N ASN A 100 -17.04 10.51 -25.04
CA ASN A 100 -15.85 11.21 -25.50
C ASN A 100 -14.59 10.57 -24.90
N VAL A 101 -13.90 9.76 -25.71
CA VAL A 101 -12.59 9.19 -25.34
C VAL A 101 -11.61 9.40 -26.49
N VAL A 102 -10.76 10.41 -26.37
CA VAL A 102 -9.69 10.70 -27.34
C VAL A 102 -8.44 9.90 -27.02
N THR A 103 -8.17 9.64 -25.74
CA THR A 103 -6.99 8.88 -25.30
C THR A 103 -7.29 7.96 -24.11
N ARG A 104 -6.51 6.87 -24.01
CA ARG A 104 -6.47 5.96 -22.85
C ARG A 104 -5.10 5.95 -22.17
N LYS A 105 -4.27 6.96 -22.44
CA LYS A 105 -3.01 7.21 -21.74
C LYS A 105 -3.15 8.52 -20.97
N CYS A 106 -4.16 8.59 -20.12
CA CYS A 106 -4.50 9.81 -19.40
C CYS A 106 -4.42 9.59 -17.89
N HIS A 107 -3.63 10.44 -17.24
CA HIS A 107 -3.39 10.42 -15.81
C HIS A 107 -2.88 11.79 -15.35
N ALA A 108 -3.50 12.38 -14.33
CA ALA A 108 -2.99 13.56 -13.66
C ALA A 108 -1.91 13.18 -12.65
N SER A 109 -0.71 13.75 -12.77
CA SER A 109 0.41 13.46 -11.85
C SER A 109 0.14 13.86 -10.39
N SER A 110 -0.75 14.83 -10.16
CA SER A 110 -1.17 15.27 -8.83
C SER A 110 -2.21 14.36 -8.16
N SER A 111 -2.67 13.30 -8.84
CA SER A 111 -3.78 12.45 -8.37
C SER A 111 -3.54 11.89 -6.98
N LEU A 112 -2.35 11.31 -6.75
CA LEU A 112 -1.99 10.70 -5.48
C LEU A 112 -2.00 11.74 -4.36
N THR A 113 -1.22 12.81 -4.52
CA THR A 113 -1.09 13.87 -3.51
C THR A 113 -2.44 14.48 -3.16
N LYS A 114 -3.32 14.75 -4.14
CA LYS A 114 -4.65 15.32 -3.89
C LYS A 114 -5.57 14.39 -3.10
N VAL A 115 -5.49 13.07 -3.34
CA VAL A 115 -6.27 12.10 -2.59
C VAL A 115 -5.67 11.90 -1.19
N GLU A 116 -4.35 11.85 -1.05
CA GLU A 116 -3.66 11.79 0.24
C GLU A 116 -4.02 12.99 1.12
N GLU A 117 -3.92 14.22 0.59
CA GLU A 117 -4.33 15.46 1.27
C GLU A 117 -5.77 15.39 1.81
N ALA A 118 -6.67 14.74 1.06
CA ALA A 118 -8.08 14.67 1.41
C ALA A 118 -8.46 13.50 2.33
N CYS A 119 -7.70 12.39 2.30
CA CYS A 119 -8.15 11.11 2.85
C CYS A 119 -7.15 10.41 3.76
N GLN A 120 -5.85 10.66 3.62
CA GLN A 120 -4.83 9.93 4.36
C GLN A 120 -5.01 10.10 5.87
N GLY A 121 -5.01 8.99 6.61
CA GLY A 121 -5.10 9.00 8.06
C GLY A 121 -6.49 9.38 8.60
N GLN A 122 -7.53 9.38 7.77
CA GLN A 122 -8.91 9.62 8.19
C GLN A 122 -9.70 8.31 8.17
N GLN A 123 -10.67 8.15 9.07
CA GLN A 123 -11.59 7.00 9.04
C GLN A 123 -12.58 7.07 7.85
N SER A 124 -12.90 8.28 7.40
CA SER A 124 -13.76 8.50 6.24
C SER A 124 -13.40 9.82 5.57
N CYS A 125 -13.44 9.85 4.24
CA CYS A 125 -13.22 11.07 3.46
C CYS A 125 -14.15 11.12 2.25
N SER A 126 -14.22 12.29 1.61
CA SER A 126 -14.84 12.42 0.30
C SER A 126 -14.11 13.44 -0.57
N ILE A 127 -13.97 13.13 -1.86
CA ILE A 127 -13.27 13.98 -2.84
C ILE A 127 -14.01 13.96 -4.19
N LEU A 128 -14.19 15.13 -4.79
CA LEU A 128 -14.89 15.28 -6.07
C LEU A 128 -13.95 14.96 -7.23
N ALA A 129 -14.30 13.99 -8.07
CA ALA A 129 -13.55 13.65 -9.27
C ALA A 129 -13.78 14.68 -10.38
N SER A 130 -13.03 15.79 -10.36
CA SER A 130 -13.25 16.92 -11.28
C SER A 130 -11.97 17.65 -11.66
N ASN A 131 -12.04 18.35 -12.79
CA ASN A 131 -10.95 19.20 -13.28
C ASN A 131 -10.59 20.33 -12.31
N SER A 132 -11.50 20.81 -11.46
CA SER A 132 -11.19 21.86 -10.47
C SER A 132 -10.33 21.34 -9.32
N VAL A 133 -10.38 20.03 -9.03
CA VAL A 133 -9.57 19.40 -7.98
C VAL A 133 -8.24 18.90 -8.53
N PHE A 134 -8.27 18.24 -9.69
CA PHE A 134 -7.12 17.49 -10.23
C PHE A 134 -6.47 18.15 -11.46
N GLY A 135 -7.06 19.21 -12.01
CA GLY A 135 -6.74 19.70 -13.36
C GLY A 135 -7.32 18.81 -14.46
N ASP A 136 -7.14 19.20 -15.72
CA ASP A 136 -7.55 18.39 -16.87
C ASP A 136 -6.34 17.75 -17.58
N PRO A 137 -5.98 16.50 -17.26
CA PRO A 137 -4.83 15.82 -17.87
C PRO A 137 -5.06 15.40 -19.33
N CYS A 138 -6.30 15.41 -19.83
CA CYS A 138 -6.61 14.97 -21.19
C CYS A 138 -7.93 15.58 -21.69
N VAL A 139 -7.86 16.83 -22.14
CA VAL A 139 -9.01 17.58 -22.67
C VAL A 139 -9.73 16.78 -23.75
N GLY A 140 -11.06 16.74 -23.67
CA GLY A 140 -11.92 15.98 -24.60
C GLY A 140 -12.04 14.49 -24.31
N THR A 141 -11.39 13.99 -23.25
CA THR A 141 -11.60 12.63 -22.74
C THR A 141 -12.37 12.70 -21.42
N TYR A 142 -13.48 11.96 -21.32
CA TYR A 142 -14.21 11.79 -20.08
C TYR A 142 -13.40 10.95 -19.11
N LYS A 143 -13.18 11.42 -17.88
CA LYS A 143 -12.25 10.80 -16.94
C LYS A 143 -12.98 10.00 -15.85
N TYR A 144 -12.21 9.31 -15.04
CA TYR A 144 -12.63 8.73 -13.78
C TYR A 144 -11.49 8.87 -12.77
N LEU A 145 -11.83 8.84 -11.48
CA LEU A 145 -10.89 8.72 -10.38
C LEU A 145 -10.87 7.26 -9.93
N LYS A 146 -9.73 6.59 -10.06
CA LYS A 146 -9.45 5.29 -9.43
C LYS A 146 -8.57 5.50 -8.21
N VAL A 147 -8.95 4.93 -7.08
CA VAL A 147 -8.14 4.93 -5.84
C VAL A 147 -8.02 3.51 -5.32
N GLU A 148 -6.79 3.12 -4.99
CA GLU A 148 -6.48 1.90 -4.24
C GLU A 148 -6.02 2.29 -2.84
N TYR A 149 -6.57 1.64 -1.82
CA TYR A 149 -6.34 1.98 -0.42
C TYR A 149 -6.46 0.75 0.48
N GLU A 150 -5.96 0.87 1.70
CA GLU A 150 -6.12 -0.10 2.79
C GLU A 150 -6.63 0.61 4.05
N CYS A 151 -7.15 -0.17 5.00
CA CYS A 151 -7.63 0.32 6.28
C CYS A 151 -6.70 -0.19 7.38
N GLU A 152 -5.98 0.71 8.05
CA GLU A 152 -4.91 0.34 8.99
C GLU A 152 -5.13 0.92 10.38
N LEU A 153 -4.72 0.20 11.42
CA LEU A 153 -4.65 0.78 12.76
C LEU A 153 -3.49 1.78 12.81
N PHE A 154 -3.78 3.04 13.15
CA PHE A 154 -2.79 4.12 13.25
C PHE A 154 -1.55 3.79 14.11
N ILE A 155 -1.71 2.91 15.11
CA ILE A 155 -0.61 2.45 15.98
C ILE A 155 0.47 1.69 15.19
N PHE A 156 0.09 0.90 14.18
CA PHE A 156 1.05 0.08 13.42
C PHE A 156 1.96 0.93 12.51
N VAL A 157 1.45 2.04 11.97
CA VAL A 157 2.22 2.93 11.06
C VAL A 157 3.40 3.60 11.76
N LEU A 158 3.29 3.90 13.06
CA LEU A 158 4.29 4.68 13.80
C LEU A 158 5.27 3.83 14.63
N HIS A 159 4.98 2.56 14.90
CA HIS A 159 5.76 1.78 15.87
C HIS A 159 6.46 0.53 15.32
N TYR A 160 6.15 0.04 14.12
CA TYR A 160 6.82 -1.15 13.58
C TYR A 160 6.90 -1.18 12.04
N PRO A 161 8.10 -1.33 11.45
CA PRO A 161 8.21 -1.76 10.07
C PRO A 161 7.88 -3.27 10.02
N HIS A 162 6.61 -3.60 9.79
CA HIS A 162 6.18 -4.99 9.58
C HIS A 162 6.02 -5.29 8.09
N LEU A 163 6.33 -6.55 7.75
CA LEU A 163 6.11 -7.11 6.44
C LEU A 163 4.60 -7.17 6.15
N LYS A 164 4.17 -6.50 5.07
CA LYS A 164 2.77 -6.49 4.62
C LYS A 164 2.61 -7.38 3.38
N LEU A 165 1.76 -8.38 3.50
CA LEU A 165 1.44 -9.30 2.41
C LEU A 165 0.01 -9.04 1.93
N PRO A 166 -0.31 -9.12 0.63
CA PRO A 166 -1.69 -9.08 0.16
C PRO A 166 -2.44 -10.35 0.58
N CYS A 167 -3.67 -10.19 1.06
CA CYS A 167 -4.56 -11.32 1.32
C CYS A 167 -4.95 -12.08 0.03
N SER A 168 -5.34 -13.36 0.19
CA SER A 168 -5.90 -14.24 -0.87
C SER A 168 -7.39 -14.02 -1.09
#